data_AF-A0A315B8J7-F1
#
_entry.id   AF-A0A315B8J7-F1
#
_cell.length_a   1.000
_cell.length_b   1.000
_cell.length_c   1.000
_cell.angle_alpha   90.00
_cell.angle_beta   90.00
_cell.angle_gamma   90.00
#
_symmetry.space_group_name_H-M   'P 1'
#
loop_
_entity.id
_entity.type
_entity.pdbx_description
1 polymer ?
#
loop_
_entity_poly.entity_id
_entity_poly.type
_entity_poly.pdbx_seq_one_letter_code
_entity_poly.pdbx_strand_id
1 'polypeptide(L)' 'MTDAANPSGLTDEEAQEFHQYFIQGYLLWAAGAFFAHSLVWIWRPWF' A
#
# COMPACT_ATOMS: atom_id res chain seq x y z
N MET A 1 -29.97 7.68 4.88
CA MET A 1 -28.67 7.23 5.40
C MET A 1 -27.88 8.50 5.62
N THR A 2 -27.60 8.86 6.87
CA THR A 2 -27.00 10.15 7.20
C THR A 2 -25.56 10.15 6.72
N ASP A 3 -25.27 10.99 5.71
CA ASP A 3 -23.96 11.45 5.30
C ASP A 3 -23.21 12.02 6.51
N ALA A 4 -22.65 11.16 7.36
CA ALA A 4 -21.55 11.58 8.21
C ALA A 4 -20.44 11.94 7.22
N ALA A 5 -20.40 13.21 6.82
CA ALA A 5 -19.45 13.73 5.86
C ALA A 5 -18.08 13.21 6.24
N ASN A 6 -17.62 12.21 5.50
CA ASN A 6 -16.31 11.61 5.69
C ASN A 6 -15.30 12.78 5.74
N PRO A 7 -14.31 12.78 6.64
CA PRO A 7 -13.38 13.91 6.79
C PRO A 7 -12.67 14.35 5.49
N SER A 8 -12.59 13.45 4.50
CA SER A 8 -12.04 13.70 3.17
C SER A 8 -13.06 14.20 2.14
N GLY A 9 -14.36 14.18 2.47
CA GLY A 9 -15.46 14.59 1.58
C GLY A 9 -15.78 13.62 0.44
N LEU A 10 -15.13 12.45 0.41
CA LEU A 10 -15.36 11.41 -0.60
C LEU A 10 -16.55 10.52 -0.23
N THR A 11 -17.24 10.02 -1.24
CA THR A 11 -18.14 8.87 -1.08
C THR A 11 -17.33 7.61 -0.77
N ASP A 12 -18.00 6.61 -0.18
CA ASP A 12 -17.35 5.32 0.12
C ASP A 12 -16.80 4.65 -1.15
N GLU A 13 -17.48 4.86 -2.29
CA GLU A 13 -17.12 4.29 -3.58
C GLU A 13 -15.84 4.95 -4.14
N GLU A 14 -15.75 6.29 -4.10
CA GLU A 14 -14.54 7.03 -4.50
C GLU A 14 -13.33 6.69 -3.61
N ALA A 15 -13.56 6.55 -2.30
CA ALA A 15 -12.50 6.16 -1.37
C ALA A 15 -11.98 4.74 -1.67
N GLN A 16 -12.87 3.83 -2.05
CA GLN A 16 -12.51 2.46 -2.40
C GLN A 16 -11.74 2.38 -3.72
N GLU A 17 -12.10 3.18 -4.72
CA GLU A 17 -11.35 3.26 -5.99
C GLU A 17 -9.90 3.71 -5.76
N PHE A 18 -9.69 4.76 -4.98
CA PHE A 18 -8.34 5.19 -4.59
C PHE A 18 -7.58 4.06 -3.87
N HIS A 19 -8.24 3.42 -2.90
CA HIS A 19 -7.63 2.37 -2.10
C HIS A 19 -7.16 1.19 -2.96
N GLN A 20 -7.91 0.80 -3.98
CA GLN A 20 -7.52 -0.27 -4.89
C GLN A 20 -6.18 0.01 -5.59
N TYR A 21 -6.02 1.19 -6.20
CA TYR A 21 -4.77 1.55 -6.87
C TYR A 21 -3.62 1.76 -5.89
N PHE A 22 -3.91 2.35 -4.73
CA PHE A 22 -2.91 2.52 -3.67
C PHE A 22 -2.35 1.17 -3.22
N ILE A 23 -3.21 0.19 -2.93
CA ILE A 23 -2.78 -1.14 -2.50
C ILE A 23 -2.01 -1.85 -3.62
N GLN A 24 -2.43 -1.74 -4.87
CA GLN A 24 -1.70 -2.32 -6.00
C GLN A 24 -0.25 -1.79 -6.07
N GLY A 25 -0.07 -0.47 -6.01
CA GLY A 25 1.27 0.15 -6.05
C GLY A 25 2.09 -0.15 -4.79
N TYR A 26 1.45 -0.07 -3.61
CA TYR A 26 2.09 -0.40 -2.34
C TYR A 26 2.57 -1.85 -2.31
N LEU A 27 1.78 -2.81 -2.78
CA LEU A 27 2.17 -4.22 -2.83
C LEU A 27 3.35 -4.45 -3.78
N LEU A 28 3.36 -3.81 -4.94
CA LEU A 28 4.49 -3.91 -5.87
C LEU A 28 5.79 -3.39 -5.23
N TRP A 29 5.72 -2.24 -4.57
CA TRP A 29 6.86 -1.67 -3.86
C TRP A 29 7.29 -2.52 -2.66
N ALA A 30 6.35 -2.93 -1.81
CA ALA A 30 6.63 -3.69 -0.59
C ALA A 30 7.21 -5.07 -0.91
N ALA A 31 6.62 -5.79 -1.87
CA ALA A 31 7.15 -7.07 -2.32
C ALA A 31 8.55 -6.90 -2.94
N GLY A 32 8.73 -5.91 -3.81
CA GLY A 32 10.03 -5.62 -4.42
C GLY A 32 11.10 -5.29 -3.36
N ALA A 33 10.78 -4.44 -2.40
CA ALA A 33 11.67 -4.09 -1.29
C ALA A 33 11.99 -5.33 -0.44
N PHE A 34 11.00 -6.15 -0.09
CA PHE A 34 11.22 -7.39 0.66
C PHE A 34 12.21 -8.32 -0.05
N PHE A 35 12.02 -8.57 -1.35
CA PHE A 35 12.94 -9.39 -2.13
C PHE A 35 14.34 -8.78 -2.20
N ALA A 36 14.45 -7.48 -2.47
CA ALA A 36 15.74 -6.81 -2.56
C ALA A 36 16.53 -6.90 -1.25
N HIS A 37 15.91 -6.61 -0.11
CA HIS A 37 16.58 -6.71 1.19
C HIS A 37 16.89 -8.16 1.57
N SER A 38 16.00 -9.11 1.26
CA SER A 38 16.26 -10.54 1.49
C SER A 38 17.46 -11.02 0.67
N LEU A 39 17.54 -10.63 -0.60
CA LEU A 39 18.67 -10.96 -1.48
C LEU A 39 19.99 -10.38 -0.97
N VAL A 40 20.00 -9.09 -0.58
CA VAL A 40 21.20 -8.46 -0.03
C VAL A 40 21.60 -9.14 1.28
N TRP A 41 20.64 -9.49 2.13
CA TRP A 41 20.92 -10.22 3.38
C TRP A 41 21.53 -11.60 3.13
N ILE A 42 21.04 -12.34 2.13
CA ILE A 42 21.61 -13.65 1.77
C ILE A 42 23.05 -13.48 1.25
N TRP A 43 23.31 -12.45 0.43
CA TRP A 43 24.63 -12.23 -0.15
C TRP A 43 25.66 -11.69 0.85
N ARG A 44 25.26 -10.71 1.67
CA ARG A 44 26.11 -9.96 2.60
C ARG A 44 25.30 -9.69 3.87
N PRO A 45 25.10 -10.72 4.72
CA PRO A 45 24.28 -10.56 5.92
C PRO A 45 24.90 -9.50 6.81
N TRP A 46 24.06 -8.61 7.31
CA TRP A 46 24.47 -7.63 8.30
C TRP A 46 24.23 -8.18 9.71
N PHE A 47 24.98 -9.23 10.07
CA PHE A 47 25.32 -9.65 11.43
C PHE A 47 26.54 -10.55 11.35
#